data_AF-A0A967WGS7-F1
#
_entry.id   AF-A0A967WGS7-F1
#
_cell.length_a   1.000
_cell.length_b   1.000
_cell.length_c   1.000
_cell.angle_alpha   90.00
_cell.angle_beta   90.00
_cell.angle_gamma   90.00
#
_symmetry.space_group_name_H-M   'P 1'
#
loop_
_entity.id
_entity.type
_entity.pdbx_description
1 polymer ?
#
loop_
_entity_poly.entity_id
_entity_poly.type
_entity_poly.pdbx_seq_one_letter_code
_entity_poly.pdbx_strand_id
1 'polypeptide(L)'
;TVDGDGWAGAYTALALDGADHPHISYYDPSNDDLKYAHWTGSTWDIQTVDSAGDMGRYTSLALDASGYPHISYFDDSSYNLRY
;
A
#
# COMPACT_ATOMS: atom_id res chain seq x y z
N THR A 1 -6.15 14.28 4.25
CA THR A 1 -6.00 12.87 4.67
C THR A 1 -5.94 12.01 3.43
N VAL A 2 -5.17 10.91 3.45
CA VAL A 2 -5.08 9.99 2.29
C VAL A 2 -6.29 9.07 2.31
N ASP A 3 -6.42 8.29 3.39
CA ASP A 3 -7.52 7.39 3.67
C ASP A 3 -8.10 7.75 5.05
N GLY A 4 -9.42 7.90 5.13
CA GLY A 4 -10.11 8.36 6.34
C GLY A 4 -10.99 7.30 6.99
N ASP A 5 -11.05 6.09 6.41
CA ASP A 5 -11.99 5.06 6.83
C ASP A 5 -11.39 4.22 7.97
N GLY A 6 -11.57 4.68 9.21
CA GLY A 6 -11.13 3.96 10.39
C GLY A 6 -9.62 4.07 10.67
N TRP A 7 -9.06 3.02 11.26
CA TRP A 7 -7.62 2.89 11.48
C TRP A 7 -6.98 2.40 10.19
N ALA A 8 -6.21 3.28 9.54
CA ALA A 8 -5.47 2.99 8.33
C ALA A 8 -4.06 3.60 8.40
N GLY A 9 -3.12 3.04 7.64
CA GLY A 9 -1.77 3.61 7.47
C GLY A 9 -0.67 2.92 8.27
N ALA A 10 -0.93 1.74 8.85
CA ALA A 10 0.09 0.99 9.58
C ALA A 10 1.15 0.44 8.62
N TYR A 11 2.39 0.32 9.11
CA TYR A 11 3.54 -0.24 8.37
C TYR A 11 3.79 0.36 6.99
N THR A 12 3.52 1.66 6.83
CA THR A 12 3.51 2.31 5.52
C THR A 12 4.89 2.38 4.86
N ALA A 13 4.90 2.24 3.53
CA ALA A 13 6.04 2.56 2.67
C ALA A 13 5.65 3.63 1.64
N LEU A 14 6.59 4.53 1.32
CA LEU A 14 6.42 5.63 0.38
C LEU A 14 7.46 5.51 -0.74
N ALA A 15 7.01 5.69 -1.97
CA ALA A 15 7.86 5.96 -3.13
C ALA A 15 7.32 7.17 -3.89
N LEU A 16 8.20 7.87 -4.62
CA LEU A 16 7.82 8.97 -5.49
C LEU A 16 7.98 8.53 -6.95
N ASP A 17 7.02 8.90 -7.80
CA ASP A 17 7.12 8.69 -9.25
C ASP A 17 8.03 9.75 -9.91
N GLY A 18 8.17 9.68 -11.24
CA GLY A 18 8.98 10.65 -12.00
C GLY A 18 8.43 12.09 -12.03
N ALA A 19 7.22 12.32 -11.50
CA ALA A 19 6.58 13.62 -11.36
C ALA A 19 6.50 14.07 -9.88
N ASP A 20 7.26 13.42 -8.99
CA ASP A 20 7.24 13.62 -7.53
C ASP A 20 5.87 13.36 -6.89
N HIS A 21 4.97 12.62 -7.55
CA HIS A 21 3.72 12.21 -6.93
C HIS A 21 3.98 11.07 -5.94
N PRO A 22 3.39 11.14 -4.74
CA PRO A 22 3.54 10.09 -3.74
C PRO A 22 2.70 8.85 -4.04
N HIS A 23 3.34 7.69 -3.88
CA HIS A 23 2.77 6.36 -3.95
C HIS A 23 3.01 5.68 -2.59
N ILE A 24 1.95 5.15 -1.98
CA ILE A 24 1.94 4.70 -0.59
C ILE A 24 1.33 3.31 -0.53
N SER A 25 2.07 2.32 -0.03
CA SER A 25 1.48 1.07 0.45
C SER A 25 1.30 1.13 1.96
N TYR A 26 0.21 0.55 2.47
CA TYR A 26 -0.08 0.52 3.89
C TYR A 26 -1.00 -0.63 4.27
N TYR A 27 -0.88 -1.08 5.50
CA TYR A 27 -1.84 -1.97 6.13
C TYR A 27 -3.02 -1.14 6.68
N ASP A 28 -4.23 -1.65 6.47
CA ASP A 28 -5.50 -1.16 7.00
C ASP A 28 -5.99 -2.11 8.10
N PRO A 29 -5.61 -1.89 9.38
CA PRO A 29 -6.02 -2.74 10.49
C PRO A 29 -7.53 -2.83 10.71
N SER A 30 -8.33 -1.93 10.14
CA SER A 30 -9.78 -1.98 10.32
C SER A 30 -10.41 -3.07 9.46
N ASN A 31 -9.78 -3.34 8.30
CA ASN A 31 -10.27 -4.28 7.31
C ASN A 31 -9.33 -5.49 7.12
N ASP A 32 -8.18 -5.50 7.79
CA ASP A 32 -7.11 -6.48 7.65
C ASP A 32 -6.43 -6.48 6.26
N ASP A 33 -6.56 -5.38 5.53
CA ASP A 33 -6.17 -5.31 4.11
C ASP A 33 -4.79 -4.68 3.88
N LEU A 34 -4.10 -5.16 2.83
CA LEU A 34 -3.05 -4.39 2.18
C LEU A 34 -3.70 -3.41 1.20
N LYS A 35 -3.44 -2.12 1.37
CA LYS A 35 -3.92 -1.06 0.48
C LYS A 35 -2.77 -0.31 -0.15
N TYR A 36 -3.07 0.27 -1.30
CA TYR A 36 -2.18 1.13 -2.05
C TYR A 36 -2.92 2.41 -2.45
N ALA A 37 -2.31 3.55 -2.15
CA ALA A 37 -2.80 4.86 -2.54
C ALA A 37 -1.73 5.59 -3.34
N HIS A 38 -2.11 6.26 -4.43
CA HIS A 38 -1.22 7.16 -5.14
C HIS A 38 -1.90 8.47 -5.49
N TRP A 39 -1.11 9.53 -5.56
CA TRP A 39 -1.60 10.86 -5.90
C TRP A 39 -1.64 11.03 -7.41
N THR A 40 -2.81 11.38 -7.94
CA THR A 40 -3.03 11.60 -9.38
C THR A 40 -2.65 13.01 -9.85
N GLY A 41 -2.10 13.84 -8.95
CA GLY A 41 -1.93 15.28 -9.16
C GLY A 41 -3.09 16.13 -8.62
N SER A 42 -4.25 15.52 -8.34
CA SER A 42 -5.46 16.22 -7.86
C SER A 42 -6.26 15.50 -6.78
N THR A 43 -6.20 14.17 -6.77
CA THR A 43 -6.86 13.32 -5.78
C THR A 43 -5.99 12.11 -5.45
N TRP A 44 -6.23 11.51 -4.30
CA TRP A 44 -5.76 10.17 -4.01
C TRP A 44 -6.63 9.16 -4.76
N ASP A 45 -5.99 8.21 -5.42
CA ASP A 45 -6.62 7.00 -5.91
C ASP A 45 -6.14 5.82 -5.06
N ILE A 46 -7.09 5.09 -4.48
CA ILE A 46 -6.89 4.08 -3.44
C ILE A 46 -7.45 2.75 -3.90
N GLN A 47 -6.66 1.69 -3.77
CA GLN A 47 -7.07 0.33 -4.10
C GLN A 47 -6.68 -0.64 -2.98
N THR A 48 -7.51 -1.66 -2.77
CA THR A 48 -7.14 -2.84 -2.00
C THR A 48 -6.32 -3.77 -2.89
N VAL A 49 -5.10 -4.07 -2.46
CA VAL A 49 -4.14 -4.93 -3.18
C VAL A 49 -4.36 -6.39 -2.81
N ASP A 50 -4.56 -6.67 -1.53
CA ASP A 50 -4.93 -8.00 -1.04
C ASP A 50 -5.80 -7.86 0.21
N SER A 51 -6.84 -8.69 0.28
CA SER A 51 -7.86 -8.75 1.35
C SER A 51 -8.13 -10.18 1.82
N ALA A 52 -7.21 -11.12 1.55
CA ALA A 52 -7.41 -12.55 1.81
C ALA A 52 -7.11 -12.96 3.27
N GLY A 53 -7.35 -12.09 4.26
CA GLY A 53 -6.97 -12.27 5.67
C GLY A 53 -6.15 -11.08 6.17
N ASP A 54 -5.38 -11.22 7.26
CA ASP A 54 -4.44 -10.21 7.75
C ASP A 54 -3.24 -10.09 6.80
N MET A 55 -3.38 -9.18 5.83
CA MET A 55 -2.46 -8.99 4.71
C MET A 55 -1.81 -7.61 4.79
N GLY A 56 -0.53 -7.52 4.44
CA GLY A 56 0.09 -6.23 4.15
C GLY A 56 0.97 -5.64 5.25
N ARG A 57 1.17 -6.37 6.35
CA ARG A 57 2.11 -5.94 7.39
C ARG A 57 3.53 -5.83 6.83
N TYR A 58 4.28 -4.88 7.36
CA TYR A 58 5.67 -4.61 6.97
C TYR A 58 5.84 -4.45 5.45
N THR A 59 4.90 -3.77 4.80
CA THR A 59 4.94 -3.58 3.35
C THR A 59 6.17 -2.78 2.93
N SER A 60 6.70 -3.10 1.75
CA SER A 60 7.73 -2.35 1.04
C SER A 60 7.22 -2.06 -0.35
N LEU A 61 7.52 -0.86 -0.85
CA LEU A 61 7.07 -0.37 -2.14
C LEU A 61 8.28 0.16 -2.92
N ALA A 62 8.38 -0.23 -4.18
CA ALA A 62 9.24 0.39 -5.17
C ALA A 62 8.43 0.68 -6.44
N LEU A 63 8.83 1.72 -7.18
CA LEU A 63 8.31 1.96 -8.51
C LEU A 63 9.35 1.53 -9.54
N ASP A 64 8.91 0.88 -10.61
CA ASP A 64 9.79 0.64 -11.75
C ASP A 64 9.95 1.89 -12.63
N ALA A 65 10.75 1.78 -13.70
CA ALA A 65 11.02 2.87 -14.62
C ALA A 65 9.76 3.38 -15.37
N SER A 66 8.68 2.60 -15.40
CA SER A 66 7.40 2.99 -15.99
C SER A 66 6.43 3.56 -14.95
N GLY A 67 6.83 3.65 -13.68
CA GLY A 67 6.01 4.12 -12.57
C GLY A 67 5.07 3.05 -12.00
N TYR A 68 5.21 1.78 -12.36
CA TYR A 68 4.35 0.73 -11.81
C TYR A 68 4.81 0.33 -10.40
N PRO A 69 3.87 0.19 -9.45
CA PRO A 69 4.17 -0.21 -8.09
C PRO A 69 4.51 -1.71 -8.02
N HIS A 70 5.57 -2.00 -7.29
CA HIS A 70 6.03 -3.34 -6.90
C HIS A 70 5.99 -3.41 -5.38
N ILE A 71 5.12 -4.24 -4.82
CA ILE A 71 4.80 -4.25 -3.40
C ILE A 71 5.08 -5.63 -2.82
N SER A 72 6.03 -5.72 -1.89
CA SER A 72 6.20 -6.94 -1.08
C SER A 72 5.65 -6.73 0.33
N TYR A 73 5.15 -7.78 0.96
CA TYR A 73 4.54 -7.69 2.29
C TYR A 73 4.55 -9.03 3.04
N PHE A 74 4.40 -8.95 4.36
CA PHE A 74 4.20 -10.12 5.22
C PHE A 74 2.73 -10.53 5.20
N ASP A 75 2.49 -11.81 4.88
CA ASP A 75 1.22 -12.49 5.06
C ASP A 75 1.20 -13.13 6.45
N ASP A 76 0.41 -12.57 7.36
CA ASP A 76 0.31 -13.03 8.76
C ASP A 76 -0.48 -14.35 8.84
N SER A 77 -1.34 -14.64 7.85
CA SER A 77 -2.15 -15.86 7.79
C SER A 77 -1.31 -17.09 7.46
N SER A 78 -0.29 -16.93 6.61
CA SER A 78 0.58 -18.03 6.18
C SER A 78 2.05 -17.89 6.59
N TYR A 79 2.40 -16.82 7.30
CA TYR A 79 3.75 -16.51 7.81
C TYR A 79 4.82 -16.46 6.71
N ASN A 80 4.47 -15.99 5.52
CA ASN A 80 5.41 -15.90 4.40
C ASN A 80 5.51 -14.47 3.84
N LEU A 81 6.51 -14.27 2.99
CA LEU A 81 6.68 -13.07 2.19
C LEU A 81 5.86 -13.23 0.90
N ARG A 82 5.01 -12.25 0.61
CA ARG A 82 4.27 -12.15 -0.65
C ARG A 82 4.73 -10.92 -1.45
N TYR A 83 4.47 -10.96 -2.75
CA TYR A 83 4.79 -9.95 -3.75
C TYR A 83 3.65 -9.87 -4.76
#